data_AF-A0A947BDZ5-F1
#
_entry.id   AF-A0A947BDZ5-F1
#
_cell.length_a   1.000
_cell.length_b   1.000
_cell.length_c   1.000
_cell.angle_alpha   90.00
_cell.angle_beta   90.00
_cell.angle_gamma   90.00
#
_symmetry.space_group_name_H-M   'P 1'
#
loop_
_entity.id
_entity.type
_entity.pdbx_description
1 polymer ?
#
loop_
_entity_poly.entity_id
_entity_poly.type
_entity_poly.pdbx_seq_one_letter_code
_entity_poly.pdbx_strand_id
1 'polypeptide(L)'
;MRAAALAPALLLAACEGGEAPDAATNNVVSEVAAPSAPAADIDNEALAGVMYEALKDNISTPDSLRLQTGATDLDGDGEAEVLAYAIDPMICGTGGCSLYVLRKAGDSYRILDQIGPSQLPIYKLAAGEDGWAELGVTVFGGGVAERIMAVPHGEAGYVRNPTGEPAYQVADGGSDVIIAAPEQP
;
A
#
# COMPACT_ATOMS: atom_id res chain seq x y z
N MET A 1 -32.75 47.82 51.41
CA MET A 1 -32.02 48.30 50.21
C MET A 1 -30.90 47.29 49.92
N ARG A 2 -30.69 47.03 48.62
CA ARG A 2 -29.65 46.22 47.90
C ARG A 2 -28.33 45.96 48.69
N ALA A 3 -27.54 44.90 48.51
CA ALA A 3 -27.17 44.11 47.33
C ALA A 3 -26.34 42.86 47.75
N ALA A 4 -26.19 41.90 46.80
CA ALA A 4 -24.99 41.14 46.38
C ALA A 4 -23.83 40.81 47.35
N ALA A 5 -23.04 39.74 47.22
CA ALA A 5 -23.02 38.48 46.46
C ALA A 5 -21.71 37.72 46.84
N LEU A 6 -21.58 36.48 46.33
CA LEU A 6 -20.36 35.72 45.99
C LEU A 6 -19.52 34.94 47.06
N ALA A 7 -19.63 33.61 46.90
CA ALA A 7 -18.59 32.57 46.72
C ALA A 7 -17.68 32.09 47.90
N PRO A 8 -17.60 30.76 48.15
CA PRO A 8 -16.60 30.16 49.02
C PRO A 8 -15.38 29.63 48.23
N ALA A 9 -14.19 29.81 48.81
CA ALA A 9 -12.91 29.32 48.29
C ALA A 9 -12.63 27.87 48.73
N LEU A 10 -12.09 27.09 47.79
CA LEU A 10 -11.72 25.69 47.87
C LEU A 10 -10.33 25.53 48.56
N LEU A 11 -10.22 24.58 49.49
CA LEU A 11 -8.99 24.27 50.24
C LEU A 11 -7.95 23.50 49.40
N LEU A 12 -6.67 23.75 49.65
CA LEU A 12 -5.54 22.96 49.18
C LEU A 12 -4.88 22.17 50.33
N ALA A 13 -4.49 20.94 49.95
CA ALA A 13 -3.25 20.22 50.28
C ALA A 13 -3.19 19.20 51.44
N ALA A 14 -2.61 18.05 51.05
CA ALA A 14 -1.67 17.17 51.75
C ALA A 14 -2.21 15.97 52.55
N CYS A 15 -2.07 14.76 51.95
CA CYS A 15 -1.77 13.49 52.63
C CYS A 15 -0.71 12.79 51.77
N GLU A 16 0.54 12.72 52.24
CA GLU A 16 1.13 11.62 53.01
C GLU A 16 1.57 10.45 52.11
N GLY A 17 2.89 10.28 52.04
CA GLY A 17 3.52 9.16 51.38
C GLY A 17 3.79 8.02 52.36
N GLY A 18 3.72 6.81 51.84
CA GLY A 18 4.28 5.62 52.45
C GLY A 18 3.77 4.36 51.77
N GLU A 19 4.60 3.70 50.97
CA GLU A 19 4.46 2.26 50.76
C GLU A 19 5.81 1.63 50.36
N ALA A 20 6.11 0.53 51.05
CA ALA A 20 7.18 -0.42 50.75
C ALA A 20 6.53 -1.71 50.17
N PRO A 21 7.27 -2.80 49.86
CA PRO A 21 7.52 -3.22 48.48
C PRO A 21 6.94 -4.61 48.14
N ASP A 22 7.32 -5.07 46.94
CA ASP A 22 7.31 -6.43 46.38
C ASP A 22 6.01 -6.99 45.79
N ALA A 23 6.03 -7.16 44.47
CA ALA A 23 5.74 -8.46 43.85
C ALA A 23 6.18 -8.46 42.39
N ALA A 24 7.11 -9.35 42.06
CA ALA A 24 7.38 -9.77 40.69
C ALA A 24 6.07 -10.24 40.03
N THR A 25 5.76 -9.71 38.85
CA THR A 25 4.89 -10.38 37.90
C THR A 25 5.51 -10.29 36.51
N ASN A 26 5.53 -11.43 35.86
CA ASN A 26 6.12 -11.69 34.56
C ASN A 26 5.47 -10.80 33.51
N ASN A 27 6.26 -9.94 32.86
CA ASN A 27 5.79 -9.21 31.70
C ASN A 27 5.88 -10.13 30.48
N VAL A 28 4.83 -10.93 30.27
CA VAL A 28 4.51 -11.49 28.97
C VAL A 28 4.06 -10.33 28.07
N VAL A 29 5.01 -9.74 27.35
CA VAL A 29 4.67 -8.93 26.18
C VAL A 29 4.15 -9.89 25.13
N SER A 30 2.82 -10.01 25.16
CA SER A 30 1.98 -10.43 24.05
C SER A 30 2.12 -9.39 22.95
N GLU A 31 3.20 -9.49 22.15
CA GLU A 31 3.23 -8.83 20.85
C GLU A 31 2.39 -9.70 19.92
N VAL A 32 1.11 -9.33 19.82
CA VAL A 32 0.20 -9.84 18.81
C VAL A 32 0.79 -9.53 17.45
N ALA A 33 1.40 -10.55 16.85
CA ALA A 33 1.74 -10.57 15.44
C ALA A 33 0.49 -10.17 14.64
N ALA A 34 0.60 -9.08 13.87
CA ALA A 34 -0.34 -8.81 12.80
C ALA A 34 -0.32 -10.03 11.86
N PRO A 35 -1.46 -10.63 11.50
CA PRO A 35 -1.48 -11.62 10.45
C PRO A 35 -1.33 -10.87 9.12
N SER A 36 -0.10 -10.55 8.73
CA SER A 36 0.22 -10.45 7.31
C SER A 36 0.03 -11.86 6.76
N ALA A 37 -0.92 -12.04 5.85
CA ALA A 37 -1.02 -13.27 5.07
C ALA A 37 0.41 -13.65 4.59
N PRO A 38 0.78 -14.93 4.55
CA PRO A 38 2.06 -15.32 3.98
C PRO A 38 2.12 -14.70 2.58
N ALA A 39 3.11 -13.85 2.34
CA ALA A 39 3.39 -13.33 1.02
C ALA A 39 3.39 -14.54 0.08
N ALA A 40 2.44 -14.57 -0.86
CA ALA A 40 2.30 -15.72 -1.72
C ALA A 40 3.64 -16.00 -2.39
N ASP A 41 4.02 -17.28 -2.50
CA ASP A 41 5.21 -17.66 -3.26
C ASP A 41 5.00 -17.25 -4.72
N ILE A 42 5.56 -16.09 -5.09
CA ILE A 42 5.54 -15.60 -6.46
C ILE A 42 6.48 -16.49 -7.28
N ASP A 43 5.93 -17.21 -8.26
CA ASP A 43 6.74 -17.92 -9.25
C ASP A 43 7.34 -16.88 -10.20
N ASN A 44 8.54 -16.42 -9.84
CA ASN A 44 9.24 -15.37 -10.57
C ASN A 44 9.59 -15.77 -12.01
N GLU A 45 9.79 -17.06 -12.30
CA GLU A 45 10.10 -17.53 -13.65
C GLU A 45 8.85 -17.47 -14.54
N ALA A 46 7.74 -18.03 -14.06
CA ALA A 46 6.46 -17.96 -14.77
C ALA A 46 5.99 -16.51 -14.95
N LEU A 47 6.14 -15.67 -13.91
CA LEU A 47 5.80 -14.25 -13.97
C LEU A 47 6.67 -13.50 -14.97
N ALA A 48 8.00 -13.69 -14.93
CA ALA A 48 8.91 -13.04 -15.85
C ALA A 48 8.61 -13.42 -17.31
N GLY A 49 8.27 -14.69 -17.57
CA GLY A 49 7.85 -15.15 -18.90
C GLY A 49 6.59 -14.44 -19.40
N VAL A 50 5.55 -14.37 -18.57
CA VAL A 50 4.29 -13.67 -18.93
C VAL A 50 4.54 -12.18 -19.19
N MET A 51 5.31 -11.52 -18.32
CA MET A 51 5.61 -10.10 -18.44
C MET A 51 6.49 -9.79 -19.66
N TYR A 52 7.50 -10.61 -19.93
CA TYR A 52 8.34 -10.48 -21.12
C TYR A 52 7.49 -10.63 -22.39
N GLU A 53 6.67 -11.68 -22.49
CA GLU A 53 5.83 -11.89 -23.68
C GLU A 53 4.84 -10.74 -23.90
N ALA A 54 4.31 -10.13 -22.83
CA ALA A 54 3.43 -8.98 -22.91
C ALA A 54 4.14 -7.69 -23.35
N LEU A 55 5.44 -7.56 -23.11
CA LEU A 55 6.19 -6.30 -23.24
C LEU A 55 7.29 -6.32 -24.31
N LYS A 56 7.64 -7.49 -24.88
CA LYS A 56 8.80 -7.67 -25.78
C LYS A 56 8.89 -6.72 -26.96
N ASP A 57 7.75 -6.23 -27.46
CA ASP A 57 7.71 -5.30 -28.59
C ASP A 57 7.89 -3.82 -28.18
N ASN A 58 7.89 -3.53 -26.87
CA ASN A 58 7.94 -2.18 -26.30
C ASN A 58 9.14 -1.94 -25.36
N ILE A 59 9.99 -2.95 -25.14
CA ILE A 59 11.17 -2.85 -24.28
C ILE A 59 12.44 -2.57 -25.09
N SER A 60 13.46 -2.03 -24.44
CA SER A 60 14.70 -1.61 -25.10
C SER A 60 15.48 -2.80 -25.67
N THR A 61 15.69 -3.82 -24.84
CA THR A 61 16.34 -5.10 -25.18
C THR A 61 15.67 -6.22 -24.37
N PRO A 62 15.87 -7.49 -24.72
CA PRO A 62 15.29 -8.59 -23.94
C PRO A 62 15.70 -8.60 -22.45
N ASP A 63 16.93 -8.16 -22.14
CA ASP A 63 17.48 -8.18 -20.79
C ASP A 63 17.22 -6.88 -20.00
N SER A 64 16.60 -5.86 -20.60
CA SER A 64 16.40 -4.56 -19.94
C SER A 64 15.13 -4.49 -19.08
N LEU A 65 14.19 -5.41 -19.28
CA LEU A 65 13.00 -5.52 -18.46
C LEU A 65 13.35 -6.03 -17.05
N ARG A 66 13.13 -5.19 -16.05
CA ARG A 66 13.24 -5.56 -14.63
C ARG A 66 11.86 -5.48 -13.99
N LEU A 67 11.60 -6.40 -13.06
CA LEU A 67 10.35 -6.41 -12.30
C LEU A 67 10.67 -6.18 -10.82
N GLN A 68 9.89 -5.32 -10.18
CA GLN A 68 9.75 -5.31 -8.73
C GLN A 68 8.33 -5.75 -8.40
N THR A 69 8.19 -6.71 -7.48
CA THR A 69 6.93 -7.43 -7.28
C THR A 69 6.51 -7.42 -5.82
N GLY A 70 5.22 -7.65 -5.62
CA GLY A 70 4.61 -7.90 -4.32
C GLY A 70 3.31 -8.67 -4.52
N ALA A 71 2.80 -9.30 -3.47
CA ALA A 71 1.57 -10.07 -3.55
C ALA A 71 0.69 -9.81 -2.34
N THR A 72 -0.61 -9.65 -2.57
CA THR A 72 -1.64 -9.57 -1.54
C THR A 72 -2.95 -10.02 -2.14
N ASP A 73 -3.82 -10.59 -1.31
CA ASP A 73 -5.23 -10.81 -1.64
C ASP A 73 -5.92 -9.45 -1.83
N LEU A 74 -6.29 -9.10 -3.06
CA LEU A 74 -6.96 -7.83 -3.38
C LEU A 74 -8.47 -7.96 -3.40
N ASP A 75 -9.04 -9.13 -3.68
CA ASP A 75 -10.49 -9.30 -3.83
C ASP A 75 -11.17 -10.03 -2.67
N GLY A 76 -10.39 -10.51 -1.71
CA GLY A 76 -10.85 -11.21 -0.51
C GLY A 76 -11.20 -12.68 -0.76
N ASP A 77 -10.81 -13.28 -1.88
CA ASP A 77 -11.08 -14.68 -2.19
C ASP A 77 -10.13 -15.68 -1.51
N GLY A 78 -9.08 -15.18 -0.85
CA GLY A 78 -8.06 -15.96 -0.15
C GLY A 78 -6.89 -16.41 -1.03
N GLU A 79 -6.91 -16.13 -2.33
CA GLU A 79 -5.75 -16.21 -3.22
C GLU A 79 -5.15 -14.81 -3.44
N ALA A 80 -3.82 -14.72 -3.45
CA ALA A 80 -3.18 -13.42 -3.63
C ALA A 80 -3.08 -13.03 -5.11
N GLU A 81 -3.44 -11.79 -5.42
CA GLU A 81 -2.99 -11.11 -6.63
C GLU A 81 -1.51 -10.74 -6.52
N VAL A 82 -0.84 -10.76 -7.67
CA VAL A 82 0.54 -10.30 -7.81
C VAL A 82 0.55 -8.94 -8.48
N LEU A 83 1.26 -8.00 -7.88
CA LEU A 83 1.60 -6.73 -8.50
C LEU A 83 3.01 -6.81 -9.09
N ALA A 84 3.18 -6.33 -10.32
CA ALA A 84 4.47 -6.24 -10.98
C ALA A 84 4.71 -4.82 -11.50
N TYR A 85 5.66 -4.12 -10.90
CA TYR A 85 6.16 -2.83 -11.37
C TYR A 85 7.23 -3.06 -12.44
N ALA A 86 6.90 -2.78 -13.70
CA ALA A 86 7.73 -3.09 -14.86
C ALA A 86 8.67 -1.94 -15.20
N ILE A 87 9.97 -2.15 -15.06
CA ILE A 87 11.01 -1.15 -15.21
C ILE A 87 11.77 -1.41 -16.51
N ASP A 88 11.61 -0.52 -17.49
CA ASP A 88 12.44 -0.48 -18.71
C ASP A 88 12.51 0.96 -19.27
N PRO A 89 13.66 1.41 -19.80
CA PRO A 89 13.82 2.78 -20.31
C PRO A 89 12.84 3.23 -21.40
N MET A 90 12.24 2.30 -22.15
CA MET A 90 11.28 2.61 -23.23
C MET A 90 9.84 2.72 -22.75
N ILE A 91 9.50 2.11 -21.62
CA ILE A 91 8.14 2.14 -21.05
C ILE A 91 8.03 3.03 -19.82
N CYS A 92 9.16 3.37 -19.18
CA CYS A 92 9.20 4.31 -18.07
C CYS A 92 9.40 5.74 -18.56
N GLY A 93 8.68 6.68 -17.95
CA GLY A 93 8.83 8.11 -18.18
C GLY A 93 9.18 8.87 -16.91
N THR A 94 9.12 10.20 -16.97
CA THR A 94 9.36 11.04 -15.78
C THR A 94 8.28 10.87 -14.71
N GLY A 95 7.08 10.44 -15.10
CA GLY A 95 5.97 10.12 -14.19
C GLY A 95 6.10 8.77 -13.49
N GLY A 96 7.09 7.95 -13.86
CA GLY A 96 7.27 6.59 -13.37
C GLY A 96 7.02 5.53 -14.45
N CYS A 97 6.80 4.30 -14.01
CA CYS A 97 6.60 3.15 -14.88
C CYS A 97 5.18 2.57 -14.76
N SER A 98 4.88 1.53 -15.55
CA SER A 98 3.60 0.83 -15.46
C SER A 98 3.62 -0.21 -14.34
N LEU A 99 2.53 -0.23 -13.57
CA LEU A 99 2.20 -1.27 -12.60
C LEU A 99 1.20 -2.24 -13.24
N TYR A 100 1.40 -3.53 -13.06
CA TYR A 100 0.50 -4.57 -13.55
C TYR A 100 -0.10 -5.33 -12.38
N VAL A 101 -1.39 -5.65 -12.48
CA VAL A 101 -2.10 -6.52 -11.53
C VAL A 101 -2.33 -7.86 -12.23
N LEU A 102 -1.93 -8.95 -11.58
CA LEU A 102 -1.99 -10.30 -12.13
C LEU A 102 -2.66 -11.25 -11.16
N ARG A 103 -3.37 -12.23 -11.71
CA ARG A 103 -3.92 -13.37 -10.96
C ARG A 103 -3.24 -14.66 -11.38
N LYS A 104 -3.08 -15.58 -10.42
CA LYS A 104 -2.59 -16.93 -10.69
C LYS A 104 -3.60 -17.69 -11.56
N ALA A 105 -3.10 -18.41 -12.56
CA ALA A 105 -3.91 -19.20 -13.48
C ALA A 105 -3.23 -20.56 -13.69
N GLY A 106 -3.45 -21.49 -12.76
CA GLY A 106 -2.71 -22.75 -12.69
C GLY A 106 -1.22 -22.49 -12.40
N ASP A 107 -0.35 -22.98 -13.28
CA ASP A 107 1.11 -22.82 -13.20
C ASP A 107 1.62 -21.54 -13.91
N SER A 108 0.72 -20.59 -14.20
CA SER A 108 1.06 -19.33 -14.87
C SER A 108 0.28 -18.16 -14.27
N TYR A 109 0.35 -17.00 -14.92
CA TYR A 109 -0.31 -15.77 -14.53
C TYR A 109 -1.14 -15.20 -15.67
N ARG A 110 -2.25 -14.55 -15.30
CA ARG A 110 -3.05 -13.74 -16.20
C ARG A 110 -2.95 -12.28 -15.76
N ILE A 111 -2.60 -11.39 -16.69
CA ILE A 111 -2.69 -9.94 -16.46
C ILE A 111 -4.17 -9.56 -16.40
N LEU A 112 -4.57 -8.93 -15.30
CA LEU A 112 -5.89 -8.35 -15.11
C LEU A 112 -5.89 -6.90 -15.58
N ASP A 113 -4.96 -6.10 -15.04
CA ASP A 113 -4.92 -4.65 -15.25
C ASP A 113 -3.51 -4.11 -15.45
N GLN A 114 -3.46 -2.93 -16.06
CA GLN A 114 -2.27 -2.09 -16.22
C GLN A 114 -2.60 -0.68 -15.76
N ILE A 115 -1.79 -0.16 -14.82
CA ILE A 115 -1.97 1.13 -14.17
C ILE A 115 -0.70 1.98 -14.39
N GLY A 116 -0.83 3.17 -14.93
CA GLY A 116 0.30 4.08 -15.10
C GLY A 116 -0.08 5.50 -15.50
N PRO A 117 0.81 6.48 -15.26
CA PRO A 117 2.15 6.30 -14.69
C PRO A 117 2.12 6.10 -13.17
N SER A 118 2.97 5.20 -12.66
CA SER A 118 3.04 4.81 -11.24
C SER A 118 4.47 4.98 -10.71
N GLN A 119 4.62 5.38 -9.45
CA GLN A 119 5.87 5.40 -8.71
C GLN A 119 5.77 4.46 -7.51
N LEU A 120 6.92 4.01 -7.00
CA LEU A 120 6.98 3.27 -5.75
C LEU A 120 7.08 4.24 -4.56
N PRO A 121 6.57 3.88 -3.37
CA PRO A 121 5.94 2.60 -3.02
C PRO A 121 4.49 2.44 -3.51
N ILE A 122 4.01 1.20 -3.54
CA ILE A 122 2.61 0.81 -3.81
C ILE A 122 2.01 0.20 -2.55
N TYR A 123 0.78 0.62 -2.23
CA TYR A 123 0.07 0.25 -1.01
C TYR A 123 -1.23 -0.49 -1.31
N LYS A 124 -1.65 -1.32 -0.36
CA LYS A 124 -3.02 -1.81 -0.28
C LYS A 124 -3.83 -0.87 0.58
N LEU A 125 -4.95 -0.38 0.05
CA LEU A 125 -5.91 0.43 0.80
C LEU A 125 -7.13 -0.41 1.18
N ALA A 126 -8.10 0.24 1.85
CA ALA A 126 -9.37 -0.40 2.16
C ALA A 126 -10.10 -0.84 0.89
N ALA A 127 -10.97 -1.85 1.03
CA ALA A 127 -11.83 -2.30 -0.04
C ALA A 127 -12.85 -1.22 -0.45
N GLY A 128 -13.05 -1.09 -1.76
CA GLY A 128 -14.09 -0.27 -2.37
C GLY A 128 -15.46 -0.95 -2.33
N GLU A 129 -16.43 -0.38 -3.04
CA GLU A 129 -17.82 -0.84 -3.04
C GLU A 129 -18.01 -2.23 -3.66
N ASP A 130 -17.11 -2.65 -4.54
CA ASP A 130 -17.15 -3.94 -5.22
C ASP A 130 -16.40 -5.06 -4.48
N GLY A 131 -15.85 -4.76 -3.30
CA GLY A 131 -15.13 -5.69 -2.45
C GLY A 131 -13.63 -5.79 -2.73
N TRP A 132 -13.14 -5.18 -3.83
CA TRP A 132 -11.71 -5.14 -4.12
C TRP A 132 -11.01 -4.04 -3.31
N ALA A 133 -9.85 -4.35 -2.74
CA ALA A 133 -8.93 -3.39 -2.16
C ALA A 133 -8.55 -2.33 -3.19
N GLU A 134 -8.63 -1.05 -2.84
CA GLU A 134 -8.07 0.00 -3.69
C GLU A 134 -6.53 -0.03 -3.62
N LEU A 135 -5.88 0.46 -4.67
CA LEU A 135 -4.42 0.57 -4.69
C LEU A 135 -3.99 1.99 -4.35
N GLY A 136 -3.11 2.14 -3.37
CA GLY A 136 -2.41 3.39 -3.12
C GLY A 136 -1.22 3.49 -4.06
N VAL A 137 -1.30 4.33 -5.08
CA VAL A 137 -0.25 4.53 -6.07
C VAL A 137 0.45 5.85 -5.82
N THR A 138 1.74 5.81 -5.56
CA THR A 138 2.56 7.02 -5.47
C THR A 138 2.70 7.62 -6.87
N VAL A 139 2.54 8.95 -7.00
CA VAL A 139 2.72 9.66 -8.27
C VAL A 139 3.57 10.91 -8.05
N PHE A 140 4.56 11.13 -8.91
CA PHE A 140 5.34 12.36 -9.00
C PHE A 140 6.03 12.44 -10.37
N GLY A 141 6.54 13.63 -10.71
CA GLY A 141 7.22 13.89 -11.98
C GLY A 141 6.31 14.55 -13.02
N GLY A 142 6.86 14.94 -14.18
CA GLY A 142 6.08 15.66 -15.20
C GLY A 142 5.49 17.00 -14.74
N GLY A 143 6.05 17.61 -13.69
CA GLY A 143 5.51 18.84 -13.06
C GLY A 143 4.52 18.59 -11.92
N VAL A 144 4.24 17.33 -11.59
CA VAL A 144 3.39 16.92 -10.47
C VAL A 144 4.24 16.71 -9.22
N ALA A 145 3.86 17.36 -8.12
CA ALA A 145 4.39 17.10 -6.79
C ALA A 145 3.97 15.72 -6.28
N GLU A 146 4.81 15.12 -5.44
CA GLU A 146 4.56 13.82 -4.84
C GLU A 146 3.25 13.78 -4.05
N ARG A 147 2.45 12.76 -4.33
CA ARG A 147 1.22 12.43 -3.62
C ARG A 147 0.88 10.96 -3.83
N ILE A 148 0.02 10.43 -2.96
CA ILE A 148 -0.54 9.09 -3.10
C ILE A 148 -1.96 9.23 -3.63
N MET A 149 -2.25 8.47 -4.69
CA MET A 149 -3.57 8.40 -5.32
C MET A 149 -4.18 7.04 -5.02
N ALA A 150 -5.36 7.03 -4.43
CA ALA A 150 -6.19 5.86 -4.39
C ALA A 150 -6.73 5.57 -5.79
N VAL A 151 -6.45 4.36 -6.27
CA VAL A 151 -6.86 3.84 -7.56
C VAL A 151 -7.96 2.81 -7.30
N PRO A 152 -9.23 3.17 -7.51
CA PRO A 152 -10.34 2.26 -7.25
C PRO A 152 -10.40 1.16 -8.30
N HIS A 153 -10.95 0.02 -7.89
CA HIS A 153 -11.41 -1.04 -8.77
C HIS A 153 -12.91 -0.86 -9.05
N GLY A 154 -13.37 -1.33 -10.20
CA GLY A 154 -14.79 -1.31 -10.57
C GLY A 154 -15.09 -2.36 -11.63
N GLU A 155 -16.24 -2.23 -12.30
CA GLU A 155 -16.71 -3.23 -13.29
C GLU A 155 -15.71 -3.53 -14.41
N ALA A 156 -14.85 -2.56 -14.76
CA ALA A 156 -13.86 -2.66 -15.83
C ALA A 156 -12.44 -3.01 -15.36
N GLY A 157 -12.25 -3.31 -14.07
CA GLY A 157 -10.93 -3.45 -13.45
C GLY A 157 -10.48 -2.17 -12.73
N TYR A 158 -9.19 -2.11 -12.38
CA TYR A 158 -8.58 -0.91 -11.81
C TYR A 158 -8.56 0.27 -12.81
N VAL A 159 -8.70 1.48 -12.27
CA VAL A 159 -8.48 2.71 -13.05
C VAL A 159 -7.06 2.73 -13.62
N ARG A 160 -6.97 2.84 -14.93
CA ARG A 160 -5.68 2.76 -15.65
C ARG A 160 -4.75 3.95 -15.42
N ASN A 161 -5.30 5.14 -15.15
CA ASN A 161 -4.50 6.36 -14.96
C ASN A 161 -4.70 6.91 -13.55
N PRO A 162 -3.71 6.83 -12.65
CA PRO A 162 -3.82 7.29 -11.28
C PRO A 162 -3.85 8.82 -11.14
N THR A 163 -3.54 9.59 -12.20
CA THR A 163 -3.50 11.06 -12.14
C THR A 163 -4.80 11.73 -12.57
N GLY A 164 -5.83 10.96 -12.93
CA GLY A 164 -7.13 11.47 -13.37
C GLY A 164 -8.29 10.73 -12.71
N GLU A 165 -9.49 11.29 -12.83
CA GLU A 165 -10.69 10.63 -12.31
C GLU A 165 -10.92 9.24 -12.94
N PRO A 166 -11.43 8.27 -12.17
CA PRO A 166 -11.93 8.40 -10.80
C PRO A 166 -10.89 8.15 -9.68
N ALA A 167 -9.59 8.13 -10.00
CA ALA A 167 -8.57 8.10 -8.94
C ALA A 167 -8.58 9.41 -8.13
N TYR A 168 -8.36 9.31 -6.82
CA TYR A 168 -8.46 10.45 -5.90
C TYR A 168 -7.31 10.48 -4.91
N GLN A 169 -6.92 11.67 -4.46
CA GLN A 169 -5.78 11.81 -3.55
C GLN A 169 -6.14 11.36 -2.13
N VAL A 170 -5.24 10.60 -1.51
CA VAL A 170 -5.29 10.25 -0.08
C VAL A 170 -4.15 10.92 0.68
N ALA A 171 -4.31 11.03 2.00
CA ALA A 171 -3.32 11.69 2.86
C ALA A 171 -2.04 10.86 3.00
N ASP A 172 -2.18 9.54 3.14
CA ASP A 172 -1.11 8.56 3.22
C ASP A 172 -1.58 7.19 2.70
N GLY A 173 -0.64 6.27 2.48
CA GLY A 173 -0.90 4.91 2.00
C GLY A 173 -1.11 3.88 3.11
N GLY A 174 -1.16 4.30 4.38
CA GLY A 174 -1.19 3.39 5.52
C GLY A 174 0.10 2.60 5.71
N SER A 175 -0.01 1.45 6.39
CA SER A 175 1.11 0.56 6.72
C SER A 175 1.22 -0.68 5.83
N ASP A 176 0.25 -0.92 4.96
CA ASP A 176 0.20 -2.12 4.12
C ASP A 176 0.89 -1.85 2.77
N VAL A 177 2.22 -1.96 2.80
CA VAL A 177 3.08 -1.74 1.62
C VAL A 177 3.20 -3.05 0.84
N ILE A 178 2.68 -3.07 -0.39
CA ILE A 178 2.76 -4.23 -1.29
C ILE A 178 4.13 -4.25 -1.99
N ILE A 179 4.56 -3.09 -2.52
CA ILE A 179 5.87 -2.93 -3.17
C ILE A 179 6.56 -1.72 -2.56
N ALA A 180 7.68 -1.95 -1.88
CA ALA A 180 8.46 -0.90 -1.24
C ALA A 180 9.18 -0.01 -2.26
N ALA A 181 9.44 1.25 -1.90
CA ALA A 181 10.38 2.08 -2.63
C ALA A 181 11.78 1.44 -2.62
N PRO A 182 12.59 1.62 -3.68
CA PRO A 182 13.97 1.17 -3.65
C PRO A 182 14.72 1.87 -2.52
N GLU A 183 15.49 1.10 -1.76
CA GLU A 183 16.36 1.64 -0.72
C GLU A 183 17.31 2.66 -1.35
N GLN A 184 17.37 3.86 -0.76
CA GLN A 184 18.31 4.88 -1.21
C GLN A 184 19.73 4.44 -0.78
N PRO A 185 20.73 4.51 -1.67
CA PRO A 185 22.10 4.13 -1.36
C PRO A 185 22.76 5.01 -0.29
#